data_AF-A0A0B1SA26-F1
#
_entry.id   AF-A0A0B1SA26-F1
#
_cell.length_a   1.000
_cell.length_b   1.000
_cell.length_c   1.000
_cell.angle_alpha   90.00
_cell.angle_beta   90.00
_cell.angle_gamma   90.00
#
_symmetry.space_group_name_H-M   'P 1'
#
loop_
_entity.id
_entity.type
_entity.pdbx_description
1 polymer ?
#
loop_
_entity_poly.entity_id
_entity_poly.type
_entity_poly.pdbx_seq_one_letter_code
_entity_poly.pdbx_strand_id
1 'polypeptide(L)'
;MMMKCDILNPTRVYSSPNLLLNINLWSWGTSLGGCDWSSLPTFGLLSNQDACVHGIPCPIKVGRQEMDVIVDFTQYQKIIDMLKDDAPYQLEYLMHDKVSGDNMCFMAQARARLV
;
A
#
# COMPACT_ATOMS: atom_id res chain seq x y z
N MET A 1 -3.93 9.46 5.08
CA MET A 1 -5.08 8.59 5.40
C MET A 1 -4.63 7.52 6.39
N MET A 2 -5.48 7.10 7.33
CA MET A 2 -5.21 5.97 8.23
C MET A 2 -6.15 4.81 7.88
N MET A 3 -5.63 3.59 7.83
CA MET A 3 -6.38 2.37 7.60
C MET A 3 -6.18 1.44 8.79
N LYS A 4 -7.28 0.93 9.35
CA LYS A 4 -7.22 -0.11 10.39
C LYS A 4 -7.24 -1.48 9.73
N CYS A 5 -6.22 -2.28 10.00
CA CYS A 5 -6.07 -3.62 9.46
C CYS A 5 -6.05 -4.64 10.60
N ASP A 6 -6.95 -5.62 10.59
CA ASP A 6 -6.81 -6.85 11.39
C ASP A 6 -5.95 -7.83 10.60
N ILE A 7 -4.81 -8.22 11.18
CA ILE A 7 -3.90 -9.18 10.55
C ILE A 7 -3.68 -10.39 11.45
N LEU A 8 -3.50 -11.55 10.82
CA LEU A 8 -3.02 -12.76 11.46
C LEU A 8 -1.67 -13.11 10.86
N ASN A 9 -0.61 -13.00 11.67
CA ASN A 9 0.73 -13.38 11.29
C ASN A 9 1.15 -14.68 12.00
N PRO A 10 1.14 -15.84 11.32
CA PRO A 10 1.25 -17.13 11.99
C PRO A 10 2.70 -17.57 12.31
N THR A 11 3.71 -16.94 11.70
CA THR A 11 5.04 -17.58 11.60
C THR A 11 6.15 -16.81 12.30
N ARG A 12 6.36 -15.52 11.97
CA ARG A 12 7.61 -14.81 12.27
C ARG A 12 7.39 -13.34 12.59
N VAL A 13 8.39 -12.71 13.20
CA VAL A 13 8.39 -11.26 13.41
C VAL A 13 9.02 -10.57 12.21
N TYR A 14 8.34 -9.57 11.64
CA TYR A 14 8.86 -8.78 10.51
C TYR A 14 9.24 -7.37 10.94
N SER A 15 10.37 -6.86 10.46
CA SER A 15 10.88 -5.55 10.89
C SER A 15 11.86 -4.92 9.89
N SER A 16 12.17 -3.65 10.11
CA SER A 16 13.19 -2.91 9.37
C SER A 16 14.58 -3.53 9.59
N PRO A 17 15.48 -3.49 8.59
CA PRO A 17 15.29 -2.92 7.24
C PRO A 17 14.88 -3.98 6.20
N ASN A 18 14.49 -5.17 6.66
CA ASN A 18 14.32 -6.34 5.80
C ASN A 18 12.92 -6.43 5.19
N LEU A 19 11.93 -5.82 5.83
CA LEU A 19 10.57 -5.74 5.31
C LEU A 19 10.46 -4.63 4.27
N LEU A 20 10.56 -5.01 3.00
CA LEU A 20 10.35 -4.11 1.87
C LEU A 20 8.87 -3.90 1.61
N LEU A 21 8.52 -2.72 1.10
CA LEU A 21 7.19 -2.32 0.68
C LEU A 21 7.20 -1.83 -0.76
N ASN A 22 6.29 -2.39 -1.56
CA ASN A 22 5.87 -1.87 -2.85
C ASN A 22 4.41 -1.43 -2.75
N ILE A 23 4.10 -0.19 -3.12
CA ILE A 23 2.72 0.29 -3.19
C ILE A 23 2.31 0.43 -4.65
N ASN A 24 1.34 -0.37 -5.06
CA ASN A 24 0.70 -0.27 -6.37
C ASN A 24 -0.60 0.50 -6.24
N LEU A 25 -0.82 1.41 -7.20
CA LEU A 25 -2.04 2.21 -7.27
C LEU A 25 -2.81 1.82 -8.52
N TRP A 26 -4.12 1.69 -8.38
CA TRP A 26 -5.00 1.27 -9.45
C TRP A 26 -6.19 2.22 -9.56
N SER A 27 -6.60 2.54 -10.77
CA SER A 27 -7.81 3.30 -11.06
C SER A 27 -8.92 2.39 -11.59
N TRP A 28 -10.16 2.68 -11.20
CA TRP A 28 -11.31 1.96 -11.74
C TRP A 28 -11.71 2.50 -13.11
N GLY A 29 -11.93 1.59 -14.05
CA GLY A 29 -12.33 1.91 -15.42
C GLY A 29 -11.17 1.86 -16.40
N THR A 30 -11.47 1.56 -17.67
CA THR A 30 -10.47 1.60 -18.77
C THR A 30 -10.77 2.75 -19.74
N SER A 31 -9.77 3.18 -20.51
CA SER A 31 -9.94 4.21 -21.55
C SER A 31 -10.97 3.86 -22.63
N LEU A 32 -11.32 2.57 -22.74
CA LEU A 32 -12.31 2.03 -23.68
C LEU A 32 -13.68 1.78 -23.01
N GLY A 33 -13.89 2.25 -21.78
CA GLY A 33 -15.16 2.09 -21.06
C GLY A 33 -15.35 0.74 -20.38
N GLY A 34 -14.29 -0.04 -20.19
CA GLY A 34 -14.33 -1.29 -19.44
C GLY A 34 -14.49 -1.07 -17.94
N CYS A 35 -15.07 -2.05 -17.24
CA CYS A 35 -15.23 -2.07 -15.78
C CYS A 35 -14.15 -2.97 -15.16
N ASP A 36 -12.92 -2.46 -15.07
CA ASP A 36 -11.79 -3.20 -14.52
C ASP A 36 -10.78 -2.25 -13.85
N TRP A 37 -9.92 -2.80 -12.99
CA TRP A 37 -8.82 -2.09 -12.36
C TRP A 37 -7.64 -1.95 -13.33
N SER A 38 -7.20 -0.73 -13.57
CA SER A 38 -6.02 -0.43 -14.38
C SER A 38 -4.89 0.12 -13.50
N SER A 39 -3.69 -0.42 -13.66
CA SER A 39 -2.52 0.04 -12.90
C SER A 39 -2.14 1.47 -13.30
N LEU A 40 -1.91 2.32 -12.31
CA LEU A 40 -1.40 3.67 -12.49
C LEU A 40 0.13 3.67 -12.40
N PRO A 41 0.82 4.32 -13.35
CA PRO A 41 2.28 4.33 -13.37
C PRO A 41 2.81 5.21 -12.23
N THR A 42 3.34 4.61 -11.17
CA THR A 42 4.01 5.32 -10.06
C THR A 42 5.48 5.65 -10.38
N PHE A 43 5.97 5.22 -11.55
CA PHE A 43 7.35 5.40 -12.02
C PHE A 43 8.43 4.94 -11.02
N GLY A 44 8.12 3.90 -10.22
CA GLY A 44 9.04 3.33 -9.23
C GLY A 44 9.19 4.14 -7.95
N LEU A 45 8.50 5.29 -7.82
CA LEU A 45 8.57 6.13 -6.60
C LEU A 45 8.09 5.40 -5.35
N LEU A 46 7.19 4.43 -5.53
CA LEU A 46 6.59 3.65 -4.44
C LEU A 46 7.14 2.22 -4.33
N SER A 47 8.31 1.95 -4.92
CA SER A 47 8.90 0.60 -4.95
C SER A 47 10.10 0.47 -4.02
N ASN A 48 10.26 -0.72 -3.43
CA ASN A 48 11.37 -1.12 -2.55
C ASN A 48 11.60 -0.19 -1.36
N GLN A 49 10.53 0.37 -0.79
CA GLN A 49 10.58 1.21 0.39
C GLN A 49 10.78 0.37 1.65
N ASP A 50 11.35 0.93 2.72
CA ASP A 50 11.29 0.30 4.04
C ASP A 50 9.87 0.45 4.59
N ALA A 51 9.16 -0.67 4.75
CA ALA A 51 7.78 -0.70 5.21
C ALA A 51 7.59 0.03 6.55
N CYS A 52 8.53 -0.15 7.48
CA CYS A 52 8.43 0.37 8.84
C CYS A 52 8.63 1.89 8.91
N VAL A 53 9.36 2.44 7.95
CA VAL A 53 9.55 3.89 7.80
C VAL A 53 8.37 4.51 7.03
N HIS A 54 7.70 3.73 6.18
CA HIS A 54 6.63 4.18 5.30
C HIS A 54 5.25 3.74 5.77
N GLY A 55 4.98 3.88 7.07
CA GLY A 55 3.63 3.83 7.62
C GLY A 55 3.12 2.47 8.07
N ILE A 56 3.93 1.41 7.97
CA ILE A 56 3.60 0.10 8.57
C ILE A 56 4.08 0.06 10.03
N PRO A 57 3.19 -0.19 11.00
CA PRO A 57 3.60 -0.36 12.39
C PRO A 57 4.52 -1.57 12.55
N CYS A 58 5.75 -1.32 12.96
CA CYS A 58 6.75 -2.36 13.17
C CYS A 58 7.21 -2.45 14.64
N PRO A 59 7.67 -3.62 15.09
CA PRO A 59 7.71 -4.87 14.34
C PRO A 59 6.30 -5.50 14.22
N ILE A 60 6.04 -6.16 13.08
CA ILE A 60 4.82 -6.97 12.90
C ILE A 60 5.02 -8.26 13.71
N LYS A 61 4.30 -8.38 14.84
CA LYS A 61 4.45 -9.51 15.76
C LYS A 61 3.78 -10.77 15.23
N VAL A 62 4.15 -11.92 15.77
CA VAL A 62 3.40 -13.17 15.57
C VAL A 62 2.08 -13.10 16.32
N GLY A 63 1.03 -13.68 15.74
CA GLY A 63 -0.33 -13.70 16.26
C GLY A 63 -1.27 -12.74 15.55
N ARG A 64 -2.48 -12.64 16.08
CA ARG A 64 -3.51 -11.69 15.61
C ARG A 64 -3.27 -10.32 16.23
N GLN A 65 -3.29 -9.27 15.42
CA GLN A 65 -3.13 -7.88 15.89
C GLN A 65 -3.88 -6.92 14.98
N GLU A 66 -4.35 -5.81 15.56
CA GLU A 66 -4.82 -4.66 14.81
C GLU A 66 -3.64 -3.72 14.55
N MET A 67 -3.55 -3.20 13.32
CA MET A 67 -2.53 -2.25 12.91
C MET A 67 -3.15 -1.02 12.27
N ASP A 68 -2.69 0.15 12.69
CA ASP A 68 -3.03 1.42 12.07
C ASP A 68 -1.98 1.73 10.98
N VAL A 69 -2.30 1.40 9.73
CA VAL A 69 -1.45 1.70 8.57
C VAL A 69 -1.66 3.14 8.15
N ILE A 70 -0.58 3.92 8.10
CA ILE A 70 -0.61 5.31 7.67
C ILE A 70 -0.19 5.40 6.20
N VAL A 71 -1.07 5.95 5.38
CA VAL A 71 -0.80 6.26 3.99
C VAL A 71 -0.56 7.75 3.86
N ASP A 72 0.69 8.12 3.61
CA ASP A 72 1.09 9.50 3.36
C ASP A 72 1.61 9.66 1.93
N PHE A 73 0.76 10.25 1.08
CA PHE A 73 1.10 10.59 -0.30
C PHE A 73 1.63 12.01 -0.47
N THR A 74 1.74 12.81 0.60
CA THR A 74 2.15 14.23 0.49
C THR A 74 3.53 14.38 -0.14
N GLN A 75 4.44 13.46 0.14
CA GLN A 75 5.78 13.40 -0.46
C GLN A 75 5.77 12.98 -1.94
N TYR A 76 4.63 12.51 -2.46
CA TYR A 76 4.47 12.02 -3.82
C TYR A 76 3.46 12.87 -4.61
N GLN A 77 3.59 14.19 -4.55
CA GLN A 77 2.68 15.14 -5.21
C GLN A 77 2.42 14.80 -6.68
N LYS A 78 3.45 14.37 -7.42
CA LYS A 78 3.31 13.93 -8.82
C LYS A 78 2.32 12.78 -9.02
N ILE A 79 2.18 11.90 -8.02
CA ILE A 79 1.19 10.82 -8.03
C ILE A 79 -0.21 11.38 -7.79
N ILE A 80 -0.34 12.28 -6.81
CA ILE A 80 -1.60 12.98 -6.52
C ILE A 80 -2.11 13.74 -7.75
N ASP A 81 -1.22 14.44 -8.47
CA ASP A 81 -1.55 15.21 -9.66
C ASP A 81 -2.11 14.35 -10.82
N MET A 82 -1.84 13.05 -10.82
CA MET A 82 -2.39 12.11 -11.81
C MET A 82 -3.79 11.61 -11.43
N LEU A 83 -4.20 11.76 -10.18
CA LEU A 83 -5.50 11.29 -9.71
C LEU A 83 -6.58 12.28 -10.11
N LYS A 84 -7.67 11.75 -10.65
CA LYS A 84 -8.95 12.44 -10.79
C LYS A 84 -9.65 12.53 -9.43
N ASP A 85 -10.23 13.69 -9.16
CA ASP A 85 -11.12 13.90 -8.03
C ASP A 85 -12.38 13.02 -8.12
N ASP A 86 -12.88 12.60 -6.96
CA ASP A 86 -14.07 11.74 -6.77
C ASP A 86 -14.08 10.43 -7.58
N ALA A 87 -12.90 9.93 -7.95
CA ALA A 87 -12.75 8.66 -8.65
C ALA A 87 -12.38 7.51 -7.69
N PRO A 88 -12.77 6.25 -7.99
CA PRO A 88 -12.40 5.09 -7.19
C PRO A 88 -10.97 4.66 -7.50
N TYR A 89 -10.21 4.42 -6.44
CA TYR A 89 -8.86 3.88 -6.50
C TYR A 89 -8.71 2.67 -5.59
N GLN A 90 -7.80 1.78 -5.97
CA GLN A 90 -7.31 0.70 -5.13
C GLN A 90 -5.83 0.92 -4.83
N LEU A 91 -5.49 0.79 -3.57
CA LEU A 91 -4.14 0.78 -3.03
C LEU A 91 -3.79 -0.66 -2.68
N GLU A 92 -2.71 -1.16 -3.23
CA GLU A 92 -2.18 -2.49 -2.91
C GLU A 92 -0.79 -2.30 -2.29
N TYR A 93 -0.66 -2.75 -1.04
CA TYR A 93 0.60 -2.76 -0.31
C TYR A 93 1.15 -4.17 -0.35
N LEU A 94 2.18 -4.38 -1.15
CA LEU A 94 2.88 -5.64 -1.29
C LEU A 94 4.19 -5.57 -0.52
N MET A 95 4.25 -6.31 0.58
CA MET A 95 5.41 -6.39 1.45
C MET A 95 6.18 -7.70 1.24
N HIS A 96 7.50 -7.60 1.27
CA HIS A 96 8.41 -8.73 1.11
C HIS A 96 9.50 -8.68 2.17
N ASP A 97 9.63 -9.73 2.99
CA ASP A 97 10.72 -9.85 3.95
C ASP A 97 11.94 -10.52 3.31
N LYS A 98 13.06 -9.81 3.27
CA LYS A 98 14.31 -10.31 2.66
C LYS A 98 14.95 -11.48 3.39
N VAL A 99 14.68 -11.66 4.69
CA VAL A 99 15.34 -12.68 5.51
C VAL A 99 14.62 -14.01 5.36
N SER A 100 13.29 -14.00 5.43
CA SER A 100 12.49 -15.21 5.28
C SER A 100 12.09 -15.53 3.85
N GLY A 101 12.02 -14.52 2.97
CA GLY A 101 11.40 -14.61 1.66
C GLY A 101 9.87 -14.56 1.69
N ASP A 102 9.26 -14.32 2.85
CA ASP A 102 7.80 -14.29 3.00
C ASP A 102 7.20 -13.04 2.32
N ASN A 103 5.99 -13.19 1.78
CA ASN A 103 5.23 -12.10 1.19
C ASN A 103 3.94 -11.85 1.97
N MET A 104 3.59 -10.57 2.11
CA MET A 104 2.33 -10.12 2.70
C MET A 104 1.70 -9.10 1.78
N CYS A 105 0.38 -9.14 1.61
CA CYS A 105 -0.35 -8.19 0.80
C CYS A 105 -1.61 -7.73 1.54
N PHE A 106 -1.87 -6.43 1.53
CA PHE A 106 -3.18 -5.90 1.86
C PHE A 106 -3.62 -4.89 0.80
N MET A 107 -4.93 -4.84 0.59
CA MET A 107 -5.53 -3.96 -0.39
C MET A 107 -6.61 -3.12 0.28
N ALA A 108 -6.67 -1.85 -0.10
CA ALA A 108 -7.70 -0.92 0.33
C ALA A 108 -8.26 -0.19 -0.88
N GLN A 109 -9.58 -0.01 -0.89
CA GLN A 109 -10.27 0.74 -1.93
C GLN A 109 -10.88 2.00 -1.32
N ALA A 110 -10.69 3.13 -1.98
CA ALA A 110 -11.19 4.42 -1.52
C ALA A 110 -11.49 5.34 -2.70
N ARG A 111 -12.29 6.37 -2.47
CA ARG A 111 -12.45 7.48 -3.42
C ARG A 111 -11.46 8.59 -3.09
N ALA A 112 -10.76 9.10 -4.10
CA ALA A 112 -9.91 10.27 -3.90
C ALA A 112 -10.77 11.53 -3.75
N ARG A 113 -10.35 12.41 -2.84
CA ARG A 113 -10.88 13.77 -2.70
C ARG A 113 -9.69 14.72 -2.74
N LEU A 114 -9.60 15.51 -3.79
CA LEU A 114 -8.57 16.53 -3.95
C LEU A 114 -9.08 17.82 -3.30
N VAL A 115 -8.46 18.23 -2.21
CA VAL A 115 -8.75 19.48 -1.47
C VAL A 115 -7.60 20.45 -1.60
#